data_AF-R9KH77-F1
#
_entry.id   AF-R9KH77-F1
#
_cell.length_a   1.000
_cell.length_b   1.000
_cell.length_c   1.000
_cell.angle_alpha   90.00
_cell.angle_beta   90.00
_cell.angle_gamma   90.00
#
_symmetry.space_group_name_H-M   'P 1'
#
loop_
_entity.id
_entity.type
_entity.pdbx_description
1 polymer ?
#
loop_
_entity_poly.entity_id
_entity_poly.type
_entity_poly.pdbx_seq_one_letter_code
_entity_poly.pdbx_strand_id
1 'polypeptide(L)'
;MNQIKIGAFISGCRKAKGWTQNQLGEKLGITDKAVSKWETGRSMPDLSLFMPLCSLLEITLNELLAGERIPEENLKEKTEEVLLEVITSWLGNDEWELREDGMGAKNVLEVRDVSKIYNTENTSTLAIDSVSFQVPYGSFVGIMGASGSGKTTLLNLIATIDTPTNGAIEINGQDIVGLSEIDKAKFRREHLGFIFQEYNLLETLTIYENIALALTVKEIPKNKVKETVLNLSERLDISTILDKFPYEVSGGQRQRCACARAVSVNPDIILADEPTGALDSNAAKQLLDTFTMLRNDYGATILMVTHDILSASYCDKILFMKDGKIKTVLNRKQESRQAFFSSILEKMAWIAEDENHVL
;
A
#
# COMPACT_ATOMS: atom_id res chain seq x y z
N MET A 1 -24.31 4.58 3.46
CA MET A 1 -24.33 3.18 3.96
C MET A 1 -25.15 3.02 5.24
N ASN A 2 -26.16 2.15 5.24
CA ASN A 2 -27.03 1.91 6.40
C ASN A 2 -26.47 0.76 7.27
N GLN A 3 -25.68 1.10 8.29
CA GLN A 3 -25.03 0.13 9.20
C GLN A 3 -26.04 -0.81 9.88
N ILE A 4 -27.25 -0.31 10.16
CA ILE A 4 -28.33 -1.11 10.76
C ILE A 4 -28.80 -2.18 9.77
N LYS A 5 -28.92 -1.83 8.48
CA LYS A 5 -29.32 -2.77 7.43
C LYS A 5 -28.28 -3.88 7.24
N ILE A 6 -27.00 -3.52 7.15
CA ILE A 6 -25.90 -4.49 7.01
C ILE A 6 -25.80 -5.38 8.25
N GLY A 7 -25.88 -4.79 9.45
CA GLY A 7 -25.89 -5.54 10.70
C GLY A 7 -27.03 -6.57 10.77
N ALA A 8 -28.24 -6.16 10.40
CA ALA A 8 -29.39 -7.06 10.35
C ALA A 8 -29.17 -8.21 9.34
N PHE A 9 -28.57 -7.91 8.18
CA PHE A 9 -28.26 -8.90 7.16
C PHE A 9 -27.22 -9.93 7.63
N ILE A 10 -26.13 -9.47 8.25
CA ILE A 10 -25.11 -10.34 8.86
C ILE A 10 -25.77 -11.25 9.92
N SER A 11 -26.61 -10.69 10.79
CA SER A 11 -27.34 -11.45 11.82
C SER A 11 -28.24 -12.52 11.19
N GLY A 12 -28.96 -12.18 10.11
CA GLY A 12 -29.81 -13.10 9.37
C GLY A 12 -29.02 -14.25 8.75
N CYS A 13 -27.94 -13.96 8.03
CA CYS A 13 -27.09 -14.96 7.39
C CYS A 13 -26.42 -15.89 8.40
N ARG A 14 -25.89 -15.33 9.50
CA ARG A 14 -25.31 -16.15 10.59
C ARG A 14 -26.35 -17.09 11.20
N LYS A 15 -27.56 -16.59 11.48
CA LYS A 15 -28.65 -17.40 12.06
C LYS A 15 -29.11 -18.49 11.09
N ALA A 16 -29.15 -18.23 9.80
CA ALA A 16 -29.49 -19.23 8.78
C ALA A 16 -28.50 -20.40 8.76
N LYS A 17 -27.22 -20.15 9.09
CA LYS A 17 -26.20 -21.18 9.29
C LYS A 17 -26.24 -21.86 10.67
N GLY A 18 -27.16 -21.45 11.56
CA GLY A 18 -27.29 -21.99 12.91
C GLY A 18 -26.15 -21.62 13.85
N TRP A 19 -25.34 -20.61 13.52
CA TRP A 19 -24.17 -20.21 14.32
C TRP A 19 -24.53 -19.21 15.41
N THR A 20 -23.84 -19.29 16.55
CA THR A 20 -23.84 -18.24 17.58
C THR A 20 -22.89 -17.10 17.20
N GLN A 21 -23.03 -15.93 17.85
CA GLN A 21 -22.08 -14.81 17.65
C GLN A 21 -20.64 -15.21 18.02
N ASN A 22 -20.46 -16.04 19.05
CA ASN A 22 -19.15 -16.54 19.44
C ASN A 22 -18.52 -17.44 18.36
N GLN A 23 -19.31 -18.34 17.77
CA GLN A 23 -18.82 -19.23 16.70
C GLN A 23 -18.41 -18.45 15.44
N LEU A 24 -19.13 -17.39 15.08
CA LEU A 24 -18.72 -16.52 13.98
C LEU A 24 -17.44 -15.74 14.35
N GLY A 25 -17.36 -15.25 15.59
CA GLY A 25 -16.19 -14.56 16.12
C GLY A 25 -14.93 -15.42 16.07
N GLU A 26 -14.98 -16.65 16.59
CA GLU A 26 -13.86 -17.61 16.57
C GLU A 26 -13.38 -17.89 15.14
N LYS A 27 -14.29 -18.07 14.18
CA LYS A 27 -13.95 -18.32 12.77
C LYS A 27 -13.27 -17.13 12.09
N LEU A 28 -13.55 -15.91 12.56
CA LEU A 28 -12.98 -14.66 12.06
C LEU A 28 -11.78 -14.17 12.88
N GLY A 29 -11.42 -14.85 13.97
CA GLY A 29 -10.36 -14.40 14.88
C GLY A 29 -10.72 -13.14 15.68
N ILE A 30 -12.02 -12.90 15.94
CA ILE A 30 -12.52 -11.72 16.66
C ILE A 30 -13.44 -12.11 17.83
N THR A 31 -13.77 -11.13 18.67
CA THR A 31 -14.68 -11.34 19.81
C THR A 31 -16.15 -11.39 19.38
N ASP A 32 -16.96 -12.16 20.11
CA ASP A 32 -18.42 -12.17 20.01
C ASP A 32 -19.04 -10.77 20.20
N LYS A 33 -18.43 -9.94 21.06
CA LYS A 33 -18.81 -8.53 21.26
C LYS A 33 -18.64 -7.69 19.99
N ALA A 34 -17.59 -7.95 19.20
CA ALA A 34 -17.40 -7.26 17.92
C ALA A 34 -18.54 -7.63 16.96
N VAL A 35 -18.84 -8.93 16.82
CA VAL A 35 -19.96 -9.43 16.02
C VAL A 35 -21.29 -8.82 16.48
N SER A 36 -21.53 -8.73 17.79
CA SER A 36 -22.74 -8.11 18.34
C SER A 36 -22.86 -6.62 18.00
N LYS A 37 -21.74 -5.87 17.99
CA LYS A 37 -21.75 -4.46 17.58
C LYS A 37 -22.07 -4.31 16.09
N TRP A 38 -21.61 -5.24 15.24
CA TRP A 38 -21.96 -5.28 13.83
C TRP A 38 -23.46 -5.49 13.65
N GLU A 39 -24.01 -6.53 14.28
CA GLU A 39 -25.42 -6.89 14.13
C GLU A 39 -26.39 -5.84 14.66
N THR A 40 -25.95 -5.02 15.61
CA THR A 40 -26.74 -3.91 16.17
C THR A 40 -26.52 -2.59 15.41
N GLY A 41 -25.69 -2.58 14.36
CA GLY A 41 -25.36 -1.39 13.59
C GLY A 41 -24.56 -0.36 14.38
N ARG A 42 -23.89 -0.76 15.47
CA ARG A 42 -23.05 0.12 16.30
C ARG A 42 -21.61 0.25 15.77
N SER A 43 -21.18 -0.70 14.95
CA SER A 43 -19.92 -0.65 14.21
C SER A 43 -20.03 -1.48 12.93
N MET A 44 -19.08 -1.34 12.02
CA MET A 44 -18.96 -2.20 10.84
C MET A 44 -17.84 -3.24 11.04
N PRO A 45 -17.85 -4.35 10.28
CA PRO A 45 -16.67 -5.17 10.14
C PRO A 45 -15.51 -4.34 9.59
N ASP A 46 -14.29 -4.68 9.98
CA ASP A 46 -13.11 -4.11 9.34
C ASP A 46 -13.02 -4.62 7.90
N LEU A 47 -12.48 -3.79 7.01
CA LEU A 47 -12.31 -4.10 5.59
C LEU A 47 -11.61 -5.44 5.33
N SER A 48 -10.58 -5.75 6.13
CA SER A 48 -9.85 -7.02 6.08
C SER A 48 -10.75 -8.24 6.36
N LEU A 49 -11.86 -8.06 7.08
CA LEU A 49 -12.80 -9.11 7.44
C LEU A 49 -13.93 -9.28 6.44
N PHE A 50 -14.04 -8.42 5.43
CA PHE A 50 -15.14 -8.47 4.47
C PHE A 50 -15.13 -9.76 3.66
N MET A 51 -14.00 -10.11 3.06
CA MET A 51 -13.89 -11.33 2.25
C MET A 51 -14.00 -12.60 3.10
N PRO A 52 -13.30 -12.73 4.26
CA PRO A 52 -13.53 -13.84 5.19
C PRO A 52 -14.99 -13.99 5.61
N LEU A 53 -15.66 -12.89 5.94
CA LEU A 53 -17.07 -12.89 6.33
C LEU A 53 -17.98 -13.33 5.18
N CYS A 54 -17.73 -12.83 3.97
CA CYS A 54 -18.48 -13.21 2.77
C CYS A 54 -18.37 -14.71 2.49
N SER A 55 -17.15 -15.25 2.52
CA SER A 55 -16.88 -16.68 2.34
C SER A 55 -17.58 -17.52 3.41
N LEU A 56 -17.46 -17.15 4.69
CA LEU A 56 -18.10 -17.88 5.80
C LEU A 56 -19.63 -17.87 5.71
N LEU A 57 -20.22 -16.74 5.31
CA LEU A 57 -21.66 -16.57 5.24
C LEU A 57 -22.27 -17.01 3.90
N GLU A 58 -21.44 -17.43 2.93
CA GLU A 58 -21.86 -17.74 1.56
C GLU A 58 -22.69 -16.60 0.95
N ILE A 59 -22.15 -15.39 1.08
CA ILE A 59 -22.70 -14.16 0.50
C ILE A 59 -21.63 -13.51 -0.37
N THR A 60 -22.05 -12.76 -1.39
CA THR A 60 -21.11 -11.91 -2.13
C THR A 60 -20.81 -10.64 -1.34
N LEU A 61 -19.70 -9.96 -1.68
CA LEU A 61 -19.39 -8.65 -1.11
C LEU A 61 -20.51 -7.63 -1.36
N ASN A 62 -21.17 -7.74 -2.51
CA ASN A 62 -22.25 -6.85 -2.91
C ASN A 62 -23.49 -7.04 -2.04
N GLU A 63 -23.84 -8.29 -1.75
CA GLU A 63 -24.93 -8.62 -0.83
C GLU A 63 -24.63 -8.12 0.59
N LEU A 64 -23.38 -8.27 1.05
CA LEU A 64 -22.93 -7.75 2.33
C LEU A 64 -23.08 -6.23 2.41
N LEU A 65 -22.62 -5.50 1.39
CA LEU A 65 -22.68 -4.04 1.33
C LEU A 65 -24.10 -3.50 1.15
N ALA A 66 -24.95 -4.21 0.40
CA ALA A 66 -26.36 -3.89 0.23
C ALA A 66 -27.21 -4.18 1.47
N GLY A 67 -26.72 -5.08 2.33
CA GLY A 67 -27.48 -5.61 3.46
C GLY A 67 -28.71 -6.41 3.01
N GLU A 68 -28.66 -7.05 1.84
CA GLU A 68 -29.72 -7.91 1.30
C GLU A 68 -29.17 -8.90 0.27
N ARG A 69 -29.87 -10.03 0.07
CA ARG A 69 -29.58 -10.95 -1.04
C ARG A 69 -29.93 -10.27 -2.36
N ILE A 70 -29.06 -10.37 -3.35
CA ILE A 70 -29.25 -9.77 -4.67
C ILE A 70 -29.55 -10.91 -5.65
N PRO A 71 -30.73 -10.94 -6.31
CA PRO A 71 -31.05 -11.95 -7.32
C PRO A 71 -30.13 -11.83 -8.54
N GLU A 72 -29.77 -12.96 -9.17
CA GLU A 72 -28.87 -13.03 -10.33
C GLU A 72 -29.27 -12.09 -11.48
N GLU A 73 -30.56 -11.87 -11.69
CA GLU A 73 -31.12 -11.02 -12.76
C GLU A 73 -30.84 -9.52 -12.58
N ASN A 74 -30.58 -9.06 -11.34
CA ASN A 74 -30.30 -7.65 -11.01
C ASN A 74 -28.86 -7.43 -10.53
N LEU A 75 -28.00 -8.45 -10.66
CA LEU A 75 -26.72 -8.57 -9.97
C LEU A 75 -25.60 -7.70 -10.55
N LYS A 76 -25.79 -7.05 -11.70
CA LYS A 76 -24.78 -6.13 -12.27
C LYS A 76 -25.07 -4.67 -11.92
N GLU A 77 -26.24 -4.16 -12.28
CA GLU A 77 -26.56 -2.73 -12.11
C GLU A 77 -26.73 -2.31 -10.64
N LYS A 78 -27.52 -3.05 -9.84
CA LYS A 78 -27.75 -2.72 -8.41
C LYS A 78 -26.50 -2.91 -7.55
N THR A 79 -25.67 -3.86 -7.96
CA THR A 79 -24.42 -4.26 -7.33
C THR A 79 -23.35 -3.17 -7.49
N GLU A 80 -23.15 -2.69 -8.72
CA GLU A 80 -22.21 -1.61 -8.99
C GLU A 80 -22.64 -0.33 -8.27
N GLU A 81 -23.94 -0.01 -8.27
CA GLU A 81 -24.47 1.22 -7.64
C GLU A 81 -24.30 1.23 -6.11
N VAL A 82 -24.66 0.14 -5.42
CA VAL A 82 -24.51 0.02 -3.97
C VAL A 82 -23.04 -0.03 -3.55
N LEU A 83 -22.22 -0.81 -4.27
CA LEU A 83 -20.80 -0.94 -3.98
C LEU A 83 -20.09 0.40 -4.18
N LEU A 84 -20.40 1.13 -5.27
CA LEU A 84 -19.91 2.48 -5.49
C LEU A 84 -20.40 3.46 -4.42
N GLU A 85 -21.64 3.40 -3.95
CA GLU A 85 -22.13 4.28 -2.87
C GLU A 85 -21.36 4.06 -1.57
N VAL A 86 -21.10 2.80 -1.20
CA VAL A 86 -20.30 2.46 -0.01
C VAL A 86 -18.85 2.90 -0.17
N ILE A 87 -18.23 2.60 -1.31
CA ILE A 87 -16.85 2.97 -1.56
C ILE A 87 -16.71 4.49 -1.60
N THR A 88 -17.66 5.20 -2.19
CA THR A 88 -17.72 6.68 -2.18
C THR A 88 -17.83 7.21 -0.75
N SER A 89 -18.61 6.56 0.12
CA SER A 89 -18.67 6.92 1.54
C SER A 89 -17.35 6.71 2.27
N TRP A 90 -16.51 5.77 1.86
CA TRP A 90 -15.21 5.48 2.50
C TRP A 90 -14.09 6.34 1.96
N LEU A 91 -14.05 6.52 0.66
CA LEU A 91 -12.99 7.22 -0.04
C LEU A 91 -13.29 8.73 -0.14
N GLY A 92 -14.57 9.13 -0.05
CA GLY A 92 -14.99 10.48 -0.44
C GLY A 92 -15.04 10.63 -1.97
N ASN A 93 -15.35 11.84 -2.44
CA ASN A 93 -15.23 12.21 -3.85
C ASN A 93 -13.79 12.63 -4.13
N ASP A 94 -13.19 12.08 -5.18
CA ASP A 94 -11.79 12.32 -5.53
C ASP A 94 -11.74 12.92 -6.93
N GLU A 95 -11.01 14.03 -7.09
CA GLU A 95 -10.61 14.56 -8.39
C GLU A 95 -9.28 13.90 -8.75
N TRP A 96 -9.34 12.66 -9.24
CA TRP A 96 -8.15 12.02 -9.81
C TRP A 96 -7.84 12.67 -11.15
N GLU A 97 -6.79 13.48 -11.21
CA GLU A 97 -6.37 14.11 -12.45
C GLU A 97 -5.82 13.08 -13.44
N LEU A 98 -6.52 12.93 -14.57
CA LEU A 98 -6.11 12.09 -15.68
C LEU A 98 -4.81 12.61 -16.28
N ARG A 99 -3.84 11.71 -16.52
CA ARG A 99 -2.73 11.98 -17.44
C ARG A 99 -2.80 11.01 -18.61
N GLU A 100 -2.51 11.50 -19.81
CA GLU A 100 -2.26 10.64 -20.95
C GLU A 100 -1.00 9.82 -20.66
N ASP A 101 -1.15 8.49 -20.65
CA ASP A 101 -0.02 7.56 -20.69
C ASP A 101 0.73 7.83 -22.00
N GLY A 102 1.81 8.62 -21.90
CA GLY A 102 2.70 8.83 -23.04
C GLY A 102 3.27 7.49 -23.50
N MET A 103 2.85 7.04 -24.68
CA MET A 103 3.48 5.91 -25.38
C MET A 103 5.00 6.17 -25.48
N GLY A 104 5.78 5.46 -24.67
CA GLY A 104 7.24 5.64 -24.55
C GLY A 104 7.76 5.97 -23.15
N ALA A 105 6.94 5.87 -22.09
CA ALA A 105 7.38 6.11 -20.72
C ALA A 105 8.62 5.25 -20.37
N LYS A 106 9.76 5.91 -20.16
CA LYS A 106 11.00 5.29 -19.69
C LYS A 106 10.71 4.64 -18.32
N ASN A 107 11.27 3.46 -18.10
CA ASN A 107 11.18 2.79 -16.79
C ASN A 107 12.28 3.31 -15.86
N VAL A 108 11.92 3.55 -14.59
CA VAL A 108 12.91 3.80 -13.55
C VAL A 108 13.41 2.50 -12.94
N LEU A 109 12.57 1.47 -12.83
CA LEU A 109 12.93 0.17 -12.28
C LEU A 109 12.58 -0.92 -13.28
N GLU A 110 13.54 -1.79 -13.54
CA GLU A 110 13.35 -3.03 -14.30
C GLU A 110 13.82 -4.22 -13.47
N VAL A 111 12.92 -5.17 -13.25
CA VAL A 111 13.19 -6.42 -12.56
C VAL A 111 13.01 -7.55 -13.57
N ARG A 112 14.04 -8.38 -13.74
CA ARG A 112 14.08 -9.43 -14.77
C ARG A 112 14.52 -10.77 -14.17
N ASP A 113 13.59 -11.72 -14.16
CA ASP A 113 13.72 -13.12 -13.75
C ASP A 113 14.40 -13.28 -12.37
N VAL A 114 14.06 -12.37 -11.46
CA VAL A 114 14.66 -12.32 -10.13
C VAL A 114 14.16 -13.48 -9.28
N SER A 115 15.10 -14.19 -8.67
CA SER A 115 14.82 -15.27 -7.71
C SER A 115 15.66 -15.10 -6.45
N LYS A 116 15.13 -15.54 -5.31
CA LYS A 116 15.82 -15.50 -4.03
C LYS A 116 15.56 -16.77 -3.25
N ILE A 117 16.64 -17.46 -2.91
CA ILE A 117 16.64 -18.65 -2.08
C ILE A 117 17.34 -18.31 -0.76
N TYR A 118 16.67 -18.57 0.36
CA TYR A 118 17.28 -18.56 1.68
C TYR A 118 17.66 -19.97 2.08
N ASN A 119 18.93 -20.20 2.34
CA ASN A 119 19.44 -21.48 2.84
C ASN A 119 19.68 -21.36 4.35
N THR A 120 19.07 -22.26 5.11
CA THR A 120 19.40 -22.52 6.51
C THR A 120 20.05 -23.91 6.61
N GLU A 121 20.60 -24.27 7.77
CA GLU A 121 21.31 -25.54 7.96
C GLU A 121 20.49 -26.79 7.55
N ASN A 122 19.15 -26.71 7.67
CA ASN A 122 18.26 -27.85 7.44
C ASN A 122 17.21 -27.64 6.35
N THR A 123 17.01 -26.41 5.85
CA THR A 123 15.97 -26.11 4.84
C THR A 123 16.43 -25.05 3.84
N SER A 124 15.93 -25.17 2.61
CA SER A 124 16.06 -24.18 1.56
C SER A 124 14.67 -23.64 1.22
N THR A 125 14.48 -22.33 1.30
CA THR A 125 13.21 -21.66 1.05
C THR A 125 13.34 -20.73 -0.14
N LEU A 126 12.58 -20.99 -1.20
CA LEU A 126 12.45 -20.10 -2.35
C LEU A 126 11.47 -18.96 -2.00
N ALA A 127 12.01 -17.81 -1.61
CA ALA A 127 11.21 -16.65 -1.20
C ALA A 127 10.72 -15.82 -2.38
N ILE A 128 11.49 -15.77 -3.47
CA ILE A 128 11.12 -15.11 -4.73
C ILE A 128 11.41 -16.10 -5.86
N ASP A 129 10.45 -16.30 -6.76
CA ASP A 129 10.56 -17.21 -7.89
C ASP A 129 10.29 -16.47 -9.21
N SER A 130 11.39 -16.21 -9.95
CA SER A 130 11.38 -15.74 -11.34
C SER A 130 10.49 -14.51 -11.58
N VAL A 131 10.56 -13.53 -10.69
CA VAL A 131 9.75 -12.31 -10.75
C VAL A 131 10.30 -11.35 -11.80
N SER A 132 9.39 -10.86 -12.67
CA SER A 132 9.68 -9.87 -13.71
C SER A 132 8.61 -8.79 -13.73
N PHE A 133 9.01 -7.51 -13.64
CA PHE A 133 8.11 -6.36 -13.76
C PHE A 133 8.87 -5.05 -13.99
N GLN A 134 8.13 -3.98 -14.30
CA GLN A 134 8.67 -2.66 -14.59
C GLN A 134 7.87 -1.57 -13.88
N VAL A 135 8.57 -0.51 -13.46
CA VAL A 135 7.96 0.71 -12.87
C VAL A 135 8.33 1.92 -13.74
N PRO A 136 7.34 2.57 -14.38
CA PRO A 136 7.55 3.82 -15.12
C PRO A 136 7.95 4.99 -14.23
N TYR A 137 8.71 5.95 -14.75
CA TYR A 137 8.96 7.22 -14.04
C TYR A 137 7.66 7.94 -13.68
N GLY A 138 7.63 8.53 -12.48
CA GLY A 138 6.51 9.33 -11.99
C GLY A 138 5.23 8.54 -11.75
N SER A 139 5.33 7.22 -11.63
CA SER A 139 4.20 6.34 -11.30
C SER A 139 4.19 5.95 -9.83
N PHE A 140 3.02 5.67 -9.31
CA PHE A 140 2.79 5.08 -8.00
C PHE A 140 2.34 3.63 -8.17
N VAL A 141 3.25 2.68 -7.98
CA VAL A 141 3.00 1.25 -8.13
C VAL A 141 2.90 0.58 -6.76
N GLY A 142 1.87 -0.24 -6.59
CA GLY A 142 1.69 -1.08 -5.41
C GLY A 142 2.01 -2.55 -5.68
N ILE A 143 2.58 -3.24 -4.71
CA ILE A 143 2.69 -4.70 -4.66
C ILE A 143 1.80 -5.20 -3.53
N MET A 144 0.78 -5.98 -3.88
CA MET A 144 -0.18 -6.54 -2.93
C MET A 144 -0.01 -8.03 -2.77
N GLY A 145 -0.26 -8.55 -1.57
CA GLY A 145 -0.20 -9.98 -1.30
C GLY A 145 -0.30 -10.29 0.19
N ALA A 146 -0.64 -11.54 0.53
CA ALA A 146 -0.72 -12.00 1.92
C ALA A 146 0.63 -11.86 2.64
N SER A 147 0.61 -11.94 3.98
CA SER A 147 1.85 -12.08 4.76
C SER A 147 2.62 -13.32 4.30
N GLY A 148 3.95 -13.22 4.21
CA GLY A 148 4.80 -14.31 3.73
C GLY A 148 4.86 -14.51 2.21
N SER A 149 4.11 -13.74 1.41
CA SER A 149 4.12 -13.88 -0.07
C SER A 149 5.42 -13.45 -0.77
N GLY A 150 6.37 -12.82 -0.05
CA GLY A 150 7.66 -12.37 -0.57
C GLY A 150 7.79 -10.85 -0.80
N LYS A 151 6.77 -10.04 -0.48
CA LYS A 151 6.77 -8.58 -0.72
C LYS A 151 7.99 -7.85 -0.13
N THR A 152 8.22 -7.99 1.17
CA THR A 152 9.35 -7.35 1.87
C THR A 152 10.69 -7.89 1.37
N THR A 153 10.77 -9.18 1.05
CA THR A 153 11.97 -9.75 0.42
C THR A 153 12.26 -9.06 -0.91
N LEU A 154 11.27 -8.95 -1.80
CA LEU A 154 11.42 -8.28 -3.09
C LEU A 154 11.84 -6.81 -2.92
N LEU A 155 11.20 -6.09 -2.00
CA LEU A 155 11.56 -4.71 -1.68
C LEU A 155 13.02 -4.59 -1.20
N ASN A 156 13.48 -5.51 -0.35
CA ASN A 156 14.85 -5.54 0.16
C ASN A 156 15.89 -5.83 -0.94
N LEU A 157 15.54 -6.65 -1.93
CA LEU A 157 16.40 -6.89 -3.10
C LEU A 157 16.54 -5.62 -3.94
N ILE A 158 15.43 -4.92 -4.20
CA ILE A 158 15.42 -3.63 -4.93
C ILE A 158 16.17 -2.55 -4.14
N ALA A 159 16.05 -2.57 -2.81
CA ALA A 159 16.72 -1.64 -1.91
C ALA A 159 18.22 -1.88 -1.76
N THR A 160 18.80 -2.92 -2.39
CA THR A 160 20.19 -3.37 -2.18
C THR A 160 20.53 -3.75 -0.72
N ILE A 161 19.51 -4.03 0.10
CA ILE A 161 19.67 -4.53 1.48
C ILE A 161 20.03 -6.01 1.43
N ASP A 162 19.46 -6.73 0.46
CA ASP A 162 19.77 -8.12 0.16
C ASP A 162 20.13 -8.25 -1.33
N THR A 163 20.70 -9.39 -1.73
CA THR A 163 21.14 -9.67 -3.11
C THR A 163 20.36 -10.85 -3.68
N PRO A 164 19.85 -10.77 -4.92
CA PRO A 164 19.13 -11.87 -5.53
C PRO A 164 20.06 -13.07 -5.76
N THR A 165 19.49 -14.27 -5.75
CA THR A 165 20.21 -15.50 -6.09
C THR A 165 20.40 -15.61 -7.61
N ASN A 166 19.41 -15.14 -8.38
CA ASN A 166 19.45 -15.09 -9.84
C ASN A 166 18.63 -13.90 -10.35
N GLY A 167 18.86 -13.50 -11.59
CA GLY A 167 18.15 -12.42 -12.27
C GLY A 167 18.87 -11.08 -12.18
N ALA A 168 18.24 -10.04 -12.73
CA ALA A 168 18.79 -8.69 -12.79
C ALA A 168 17.78 -7.67 -12.26
N ILE A 169 18.31 -6.63 -11.61
CA ILE A 169 17.54 -5.48 -11.18
C ILE A 169 18.28 -4.23 -11.67
N GLU A 170 17.59 -3.38 -12.42
CA GLU A 170 18.14 -2.12 -12.90
C GLU A 170 17.31 -0.96 -12.37
N ILE A 171 17.98 0.08 -11.87
CA ILE A 171 17.34 1.34 -11.50
C ILE A 171 18.01 2.46 -12.28
N ASN A 172 17.21 3.26 -12.99
CA ASN A 172 17.68 4.32 -13.89
C ASN A 172 18.73 3.82 -14.91
N GLY A 173 18.57 2.58 -15.37
CA GLY A 173 19.49 1.91 -16.30
C GLY A 173 20.81 1.42 -15.69
N GLN A 174 20.99 1.52 -14.37
CA GLN A 174 22.14 0.97 -13.65
C GLN A 174 21.77 -0.39 -13.04
N ASP A 175 22.52 -1.44 -13.36
CA ASP A 175 22.41 -2.74 -12.70
C ASP A 175 22.90 -2.63 -11.24
N ILE A 176 22.01 -2.98 -10.30
CA ILE A 176 22.28 -2.90 -8.86
C ILE A 176 22.79 -4.21 -8.27
N VAL A 177 22.66 -5.34 -8.98
CA VAL A 177 23.04 -6.67 -8.47
C VAL A 177 24.57 -6.80 -8.40
N GLY A 178 25.27 -6.23 -9.38
CA GLY A 178 26.74 -6.25 -9.47
C GLY A 178 27.47 -5.23 -8.60
N LEU A 179 26.76 -4.42 -7.80
CA LEU A 179 27.39 -3.37 -6.99
C LEU A 179 28.20 -3.95 -5.82
N SER A 180 29.36 -3.36 -5.56
CA SER A 180 30.13 -3.63 -4.34
C SER A 180 29.39 -3.12 -3.10
N GLU A 181 29.73 -3.60 -1.90
CA GLU A 181 29.10 -3.14 -0.66
C GLU A 181 29.22 -1.62 -0.44
N ILE A 182 30.35 -1.04 -0.86
CA ILE A 182 30.58 0.41 -0.79
C ILE A 182 29.65 1.13 -1.78
N ASP A 183 29.52 0.60 -2.99
CA ASP A 183 28.68 1.19 -4.03
C ASP A 183 27.18 1.03 -3.71
N LYS A 184 26.76 -0.04 -3.03
CA LYS A 184 25.37 -0.19 -2.54
C LYS A 184 24.98 0.93 -1.58
N ALA A 185 25.85 1.26 -0.63
CA ALA A 185 25.57 2.35 0.32
C ALA A 185 25.49 3.72 -0.37
N LYS A 186 26.37 3.97 -1.35
CA LYS A 186 26.32 5.18 -2.19
C LYS A 186 25.04 5.20 -3.03
N PHE A 187 24.71 4.08 -3.66
CA PHE A 187 23.52 3.93 -4.49
C PHE A 187 22.24 4.25 -3.71
N ARG A 188 22.07 3.68 -2.51
CA ARG A 188 20.91 3.99 -1.64
C ARG A 188 20.79 5.48 -1.33
N ARG A 189 21.92 6.14 -1.07
CA ARG A 189 21.95 7.58 -0.74
C ARG A 189 21.59 8.46 -1.93
N GLU A 190 21.99 8.07 -3.13
CA GLU A 190 21.84 8.90 -4.33
C GLU A 190 20.50 8.69 -5.04
N HIS A 191 19.99 7.45 -5.05
CA HIS A 191 18.89 7.03 -5.90
C HIS A 191 17.62 6.61 -5.16
N LEU A 192 17.69 6.27 -3.86
CA LEU A 192 16.54 5.73 -3.13
C LEU A 192 16.03 6.68 -2.03
N GLY A 193 14.71 6.85 -1.99
CA GLY A 193 14.00 7.38 -0.83
C GLY A 193 13.34 6.24 -0.06
N PHE A 194 13.30 6.33 1.27
CA PHE A 194 12.60 5.34 2.10
C PHE A 194 11.55 6.02 2.98
N ILE A 195 10.36 5.42 3.00
CA ILE A 195 9.29 5.81 3.92
C ILE A 195 8.87 4.58 4.71
N PHE A 196 8.96 4.69 6.03
CA PHE A 196 8.71 3.61 6.98
C PHE A 196 7.43 3.87 7.76
N GLN A 197 6.82 2.79 8.24
CA GLN A 197 5.61 2.80 9.06
C GLN A 197 5.70 3.67 10.32
N GLU A 198 6.83 3.66 11.04
CA GLU A 198 7.05 4.47 12.26
C GLU A 198 7.69 5.84 11.99
N TYR A 199 7.66 6.34 10.75
CA TYR A 199 8.33 7.57 10.27
C TYR A 199 9.88 7.52 10.36
N ASN A 200 10.44 6.78 11.31
CA ASN A 200 11.86 6.65 11.63
C ASN A 200 12.58 8.01 11.71
N LEU A 201 11.93 9.02 12.31
CA LEU A 201 12.57 10.30 12.58
C LEU A 201 13.55 10.15 13.76
N LEU A 202 14.64 10.89 13.71
CA LEU A 202 15.60 10.95 14.80
C LEU A 202 15.06 11.91 15.86
N GLU A 203 14.62 11.36 16.99
CA GLU A 203 14.01 12.10 18.11
C GLU A 203 14.95 13.15 18.73
N THR A 204 16.26 12.98 18.55
CA THR A 204 17.29 13.92 19.03
C THR A 204 17.56 15.08 18.07
N LEU A 205 16.92 15.08 16.90
CA LEU A 205 17.06 16.12 15.87
C LEU A 205 15.74 16.84 15.69
N THR A 206 15.80 18.13 15.38
CA THR A 206 14.63 18.91 14.98
C THR A 206 14.04 18.42 13.64
N ILE A 207 12.85 18.87 13.29
CA ILE A 207 12.23 18.61 11.98
C ILE A 207 13.13 19.12 10.85
N TYR A 208 13.71 20.32 10.99
CA TYR A 208 14.70 20.84 10.04
C TYR A 208 15.89 19.90 9.88
N GLU A 209 16.49 19.47 10.99
CA GLU A 209 17.68 18.63 10.99
C GLU A 209 17.41 17.23 10.42
N ASN A 210 16.23 16.66 10.68
CA ASN A 210 15.80 15.39 10.10
C ASN A 210 15.76 15.44 8.56
N ILE A 211 15.29 16.54 7.98
CA ILE A 211 15.25 16.74 6.52
C ILE A 211 16.65 17.07 6.00
N ALA A 212 17.37 17.99 6.67
CA ALA A 212 18.69 18.45 6.28
C ALA A 212 19.76 17.36 6.33
N LEU A 213 19.60 16.33 7.18
CA LEU A 213 20.56 15.24 7.34
C LEU A 213 20.80 14.51 6.01
N ALA A 214 19.74 14.17 5.28
CA ALA A 214 19.85 13.44 4.01
C ALA A 214 20.63 14.24 2.96
N LEU A 215 20.37 15.55 2.88
CA LEU A 215 21.08 16.48 2.00
C LEU A 215 22.56 16.65 2.40
N THR A 216 22.84 16.71 3.70
CA THR A 216 24.20 16.85 4.23
C THR A 216 25.04 15.62 3.96
N VAL A 217 24.45 14.42 4.09
CA VAL A 217 25.10 13.14 3.76
C VAL A 217 25.41 13.01 2.27
N LYS A 218 24.63 13.69 1.40
CA LYS A 218 24.87 13.83 -0.05
C LYS A 218 25.82 15.00 -0.37
N GLU A 219 26.47 15.58 0.64
CA GLU A 219 27.45 16.67 0.52
C GLU A 219 26.91 17.92 -0.20
N ILE A 220 25.60 18.17 -0.10
CA ILE A 220 24.98 19.36 -0.68
C ILE A 220 25.47 20.62 0.06
N PRO A 221 25.85 21.71 -0.65
CA PRO A 221 26.27 22.95 -0.03
C PRO A 221 25.25 23.52 0.96
N LYS A 222 25.71 24.00 2.11
CA LYS A 222 24.85 24.46 3.23
C LYS A 222 23.76 25.47 2.82
N ASN A 223 24.08 26.39 1.90
CA ASN A 223 23.10 27.35 1.38
C ASN A 223 21.96 26.66 0.62
N LYS A 224 22.28 25.67 -0.22
CA LYS A 224 21.29 24.86 -0.95
C LYS A 224 20.50 23.95 -0.03
N VAL A 225 21.11 23.42 1.04
CA VAL A 225 20.41 22.62 2.05
C VAL A 225 19.27 23.44 2.65
N LYS A 226 19.58 24.64 3.16
CA LYS A 226 18.57 25.51 3.79
C LYS A 226 17.44 25.86 2.81
N GLU A 227 17.78 26.23 1.58
CA GLU A 227 16.80 26.54 0.54
C GLU A 227 15.87 25.36 0.25
N THR A 228 16.44 24.16 0.07
CA THR A 228 15.68 22.93 -0.23
C THR A 228 14.73 22.59 0.91
N VAL A 229 15.21 22.64 2.17
CA VAL A 229 14.38 22.33 3.34
C VAL A 229 13.22 23.31 3.46
N LEU A 230 13.46 24.62 3.28
CA LEU A 230 12.41 25.64 3.38
C LEU A 230 11.35 25.50 2.28
N ASN A 231 11.77 25.22 1.04
CA ASN A 231 10.84 25.02 -0.07
C ASN A 231 9.95 23.78 0.15
N LEU A 232 10.55 22.66 0.54
CA LEU A 232 9.80 21.44 0.86
C LEU A 232 8.87 21.64 2.05
N SER A 233 9.32 22.32 3.10
CA SER A 233 8.52 22.53 4.31
C SER A 233 7.31 23.41 4.06
N GLU A 234 7.41 24.38 3.14
CA GLU A 234 6.29 25.25 2.77
C GLU A 234 5.23 24.46 2.01
N ARG A 235 5.66 23.70 1.00
CA ARG A 235 4.76 22.86 0.20
C ARG A 235 4.10 21.74 1.01
N LEU A 236 4.79 21.23 2.03
CA LEU A 236 4.28 20.19 2.93
C LEU A 236 3.59 20.76 4.18
N ASP A 237 3.36 22.06 4.28
CA ASP A 237 2.70 22.70 5.43
C ASP A 237 3.32 22.26 6.78
N ILE A 238 4.64 22.35 6.87
CA ILE A 238 5.46 22.08 8.06
C ILE A 238 6.51 23.16 8.35
N SER A 239 6.49 24.30 7.62
CA SER A 239 7.44 25.40 7.85
C SER A 239 7.42 25.96 9.26
N THR A 240 6.27 25.97 9.93
CA THR A 240 6.06 26.54 11.27
C THR A 240 6.56 25.64 12.41
N ILE A 241 7.03 24.44 12.11
CA ILE A 241 7.49 23.45 13.09
C ILE A 241 8.92 22.99 12.86
N LEU A 242 9.66 23.64 11.97
CA LEU A 242 11.02 23.25 11.59
C LEU A 242 11.99 23.21 12.78
N ASP A 243 11.80 24.07 13.77
CA ASP A 243 12.60 24.19 14.98
C ASP A 243 12.19 23.23 16.10
N LYS A 244 11.09 22.49 15.93
CA LYS A 244 10.57 21.54 16.92
C LYS A 244 11.19 20.16 16.77
N PHE A 245 11.16 19.38 17.84
CA PHE A 245 11.51 17.96 17.84
C PHE A 245 10.30 17.07 17.45
N PRO A 246 10.51 15.84 16.96
CA PRO A 246 9.44 14.94 16.53
C PRO A 246 8.40 14.64 17.62
N TYR A 247 8.81 14.56 18.89
CA TYR A 247 7.90 14.37 20.02
C TYR A 247 7.02 15.60 20.34
N GLU A 248 7.32 16.78 19.79
CA GLU A 248 6.58 18.04 20.04
C GLU A 248 5.50 18.31 18.99
N VAL A 249 5.39 17.47 17.95
CA VAL A 249 4.51 17.69 16.81
C VAL A 249 3.49 16.55 16.66
N SER A 250 2.44 16.81 15.88
CA SER A 250 1.40 15.81 15.59
C SER A 250 1.93 14.66 14.71
N GLY A 251 1.20 13.53 14.69
CA GLY A 251 1.54 12.39 13.82
C GLY A 251 1.58 12.77 12.33
N GLY A 252 0.58 13.50 11.83
CA GLY A 252 0.56 13.99 10.45
C GLY A 252 1.72 14.94 10.12
N GLN A 253 2.19 15.74 11.09
CA GLN A 253 3.39 16.56 10.91
C GLN A 253 4.68 15.73 10.86
N ARG A 254 4.82 14.71 11.71
CA ARG A 254 5.95 13.75 11.63
C ARG A 254 5.96 13.04 10.28
N GLN A 255 4.79 12.68 9.79
CA GLN A 255 4.61 12.03 8.50
C GLN A 255 5.06 12.91 7.33
N ARG A 256 4.58 14.16 7.28
CA ARG A 256 5.00 15.12 6.26
C ARG A 256 6.50 15.42 6.34
N CYS A 257 7.09 15.45 7.54
CA CYS A 257 8.54 15.51 7.71
C CYS A 257 9.27 14.29 7.12
N ALA A 258 8.79 13.07 7.39
CA ALA A 258 9.37 11.85 6.83
C ALA A 258 9.30 11.83 5.29
N CYS A 259 8.18 12.28 4.72
CA CYS A 259 8.01 12.48 3.28
C CYS A 259 8.99 13.53 2.75
N ALA A 260 9.10 14.69 3.40
CA ALA A 260 10.05 15.75 3.04
C ALA A 260 11.49 15.21 3.00
N ARG A 261 11.89 14.45 4.02
CA ARG A 261 13.20 13.80 4.08
C ARG A 261 13.40 12.84 2.91
N ALA A 262 12.43 11.99 2.62
CA ALA A 262 12.52 11.01 1.53
C ALA A 262 12.70 11.67 0.16
N VAL A 263 12.00 12.78 -0.12
CA VAL A 263 12.11 13.47 -1.42
C VAL A 263 13.22 14.51 -1.49
N SER A 264 13.77 14.94 -0.35
CA SER A 264 14.76 16.01 -0.29
C SER A 264 15.99 15.75 -1.17
N VAL A 265 16.41 14.49 -1.28
CA VAL A 265 17.58 14.10 -2.07
C VAL A 265 17.28 13.92 -3.56
N ASN A 266 16.04 14.18 -3.99
CA ASN A 266 15.52 13.93 -5.34
C ASN A 266 15.86 12.49 -5.80
N PRO A 267 15.35 11.46 -5.08
CA PRO A 267 15.63 10.07 -5.41
C PRO A 267 14.97 9.68 -6.74
N ASP A 268 15.52 8.67 -7.41
CA ASP A 268 14.91 8.09 -8.60
C ASP A 268 13.61 7.34 -8.24
N ILE A 269 13.59 6.66 -7.09
CA ILE A 269 12.43 5.90 -6.60
C ILE A 269 12.30 5.96 -5.07
N ILE A 270 11.07 6.05 -4.60
CA ILE A 270 10.70 5.96 -3.18
C ILE A 270 10.17 4.56 -2.90
N LEU A 271 10.75 3.87 -1.93
CA LEU A 271 10.34 2.55 -1.46
C LEU A 271 9.56 2.69 -0.14
N ALA A 272 8.39 2.06 -0.06
CA ALA A 272 7.55 2.07 1.12
C ALA A 272 7.11 0.65 1.52
N ASP A 273 7.51 0.22 2.72
CA ASP A 273 7.13 -1.09 3.27
C ASP A 273 5.99 -0.96 4.29
N GLU A 274 4.82 -1.48 3.93
CA GLU A 274 3.57 -1.42 4.69
C GLU A 274 3.38 -0.09 5.45
N PRO A 275 3.46 1.06 4.75
CA PRO A 275 3.64 2.37 5.39
C PRO A 275 2.45 2.79 6.26
N THR A 276 1.30 2.13 6.10
CA THR A 276 0.03 2.38 6.80
C THR A 276 -0.28 1.37 7.90
N GLY A 277 0.51 0.31 8.08
CA GLY A 277 0.16 -0.87 8.91
C GLY A 277 -0.08 -0.63 10.41
N ALA A 278 0.57 0.38 11.03
CA ALA A 278 0.33 0.77 12.44
C ALA A 278 -0.36 2.13 12.58
N LEU A 279 -0.86 2.69 11.47
CA LEU A 279 -1.53 3.98 11.50
C LEU A 279 -3.04 3.79 11.70
N ASP A 280 -3.66 4.72 12.42
CA ASP A 280 -5.11 4.83 12.39
C ASP A 280 -5.60 5.27 11.00
N SER A 281 -6.88 5.05 10.71
CA SER A 281 -7.48 5.35 9.40
C SER A 281 -7.24 6.78 8.89
N ASN A 282 -7.20 7.79 9.77
CA ASN A 282 -6.99 9.17 9.38
C ASN A 282 -5.51 9.44 9.08
N ALA A 283 -4.60 8.93 9.91
CA ALA A 283 -3.16 9.04 9.69
C ALA A 283 -2.70 8.26 8.43
N ALA A 284 -3.30 7.09 8.16
CA ALA A 284 -3.06 6.33 6.95
C ALA A 284 -3.51 7.11 5.70
N LYS A 285 -4.71 7.69 5.74
CA LYS A 285 -5.22 8.55 4.66
C LYS A 285 -4.29 9.73 4.38
N GLN A 286 -3.87 10.45 5.42
CA GLN A 286 -2.93 11.57 5.28
C GLN A 286 -1.60 11.16 4.65
N LEU A 287 -1.11 9.93 4.92
CA LEU A 287 0.09 9.40 4.27
C LEU A 287 -0.08 9.29 2.77
N LEU A 288 -1.17 8.63 2.39
CA LEU A 288 -1.44 8.25 1.01
C LEU A 288 -1.82 9.46 0.17
N ASP A 289 -2.52 10.43 0.76
CA ASP A 289 -2.75 11.74 0.16
C ASP A 289 -1.41 12.48 -0.04
N THR A 290 -0.48 12.39 0.92
CA THR A 290 0.88 12.93 0.76
C THR A 290 1.65 12.22 -0.36
N PHE A 291 1.55 10.90 -0.50
CA PHE A 291 2.20 10.16 -1.60
C PHE A 291 1.63 10.57 -2.95
N THR A 292 0.32 10.73 -3.03
CA THR A 292 -0.37 11.20 -4.24
C THR A 292 0.12 12.58 -4.64
N MET A 293 0.22 13.50 -3.67
CA MET A 293 0.79 14.83 -3.90
C MET A 293 2.25 14.75 -4.36
N LEU A 294 3.11 13.94 -3.73
CA LEU A 294 4.50 13.77 -4.16
C LEU A 294 4.59 13.25 -5.61
N ARG A 295 3.76 12.27 -5.97
CA ARG A 295 3.67 11.77 -7.34
C ARG A 295 3.19 12.85 -8.31
N ASN A 296 2.14 13.61 -7.97
CA ASN A 296 1.54 14.60 -8.86
C ASN A 296 2.40 15.86 -9.04
N ASP A 297 2.88 16.42 -7.94
CA ASP A 297 3.50 17.76 -7.89
C ASP A 297 5.02 17.70 -8.05
N TYR A 298 5.64 16.57 -7.69
CA TYR A 298 7.10 16.38 -7.78
C TYR A 298 7.49 15.31 -8.80
N GLY A 299 6.53 14.62 -9.43
CA GLY A 299 6.83 13.54 -10.35
C GLY A 299 7.56 12.37 -9.68
N ALA A 300 7.36 12.19 -8.37
CA ALA A 300 8.03 11.13 -7.62
C ALA A 300 7.57 9.76 -8.12
N THR A 301 8.53 8.84 -8.31
CA THR A 301 8.21 7.43 -8.55
C THR A 301 8.13 6.71 -7.22
N ILE A 302 7.03 6.01 -6.96
CA ILE A 302 6.76 5.36 -5.67
C ILE A 302 6.48 3.88 -5.89
N LEU A 303 7.19 3.01 -5.18
CA LEU A 303 6.90 1.59 -5.07
C LEU A 303 6.52 1.26 -3.62
N MET A 304 5.26 0.92 -3.41
CA MET A 304 4.73 0.55 -2.11
C MET A 304 4.41 -0.94 -2.06
N VAL A 305 4.82 -1.63 -1.00
CA VAL A 305 4.27 -2.95 -0.67
C VAL A 305 3.21 -2.80 0.40
N THR A 306 2.08 -3.49 0.24
CA THR A 306 0.98 -3.45 1.20
C THR A 306 0.14 -4.72 1.11
N HIS A 307 -0.67 -4.98 2.12
CA HIS A 307 -1.78 -5.93 2.04
C HIS A 307 -3.14 -5.23 2.17
N ASP A 308 -3.14 -3.91 2.39
CA ASP A 308 -4.34 -3.10 2.57
C ASP A 308 -4.86 -2.55 1.22
N ILE A 309 -6.14 -2.78 0.97
CA ILE A 309 -6.84 -2.42 -0.26
C ILE A 309 -7.01 -0.91 -0.36
N LEU A 310 -7.25 -0.22 0.76
CA LEU A 310 -7.38 1.24 0.76
C LEU A 310 -6.08 1.87 0.27
N SER A 311 -4.95 1.47 0.85
CA SER A 311 -3.62 1.91 0.42
C SER A 311 -3.38 1.62 -1.06
N ALA A 312 -3.70 0.41 -1.53
CA ALA A 312 -3.53 0.04 -2.93
C ALA A 312 -4.39 0.86 -3.90
N SER A 313 -5.56 1.33 -3.48
CA SER A 313 -6.43 2.14 -4.35
C SER A 313 -5.83 3.49 -4.75
N TYR A 314 -4.80 3.95 -4.05
CA TYR A 314 -4.05 5.16 -4.40
C TYR A 314 -3.03 4.95 -5.53
N CYS A 315 -2.73 3.71 -5.90
CA CYS A 315 -1.74 3.40 -6.91
C CYS A 315 -2.29 3.54 -8.34
N ASP A 316 -1.40 3.80 -9.28
CA ASP A 316 -1.62 3.74 -10.73
C ASP A 316 -1.72 2.29 -11.23
N LYS A 317 -0.98 1.38 -10.57
CA LYS A 317 -0.85 -0.04 -10.94
C LYS A 317 -0.62 -0.89 -9.71
N ILE A 318 -1.24 -2.08 -9.66
CA ILE A 318 -1.05 -3.08 -8.60
C ILE A 318 -0.50 -4.39 -9.18
N LEU A 319 0.57 -4.88 -8.57
CA LEU A 319 1.16 -6.20 -8.81
C LEU A 319 0.71 -7.14 -7.69
N PHE A 320 -0.05 -8.19 -8.02
CA PHE A 320 -0.49 -9.16 -7.02
C PHE A 320 0.52 -10.29 -6.90
N MET A 321 1.09 -10.42 -5.70
CA MET A 321 2.14 -11.35 -5.34
C MET A 321 1.61 -12.48 -4.45
N LYS A 322 2.00 -13.71 -4.76
CA LYS A 322 1.67 -14.92 -4.02
C LYS A 322 2.77 -15.97 -4.21
N ASP A 323 3.19 -16.59 -3.11
CA ASP A 323 4.21 -17.65 -3.07
C ASP A 323 5.48 -17.29 -3.86
N GLY A 324 5.98 -16.06 -3.66
CA GLY A 324 7.19 -15.58 -4.32
C GLY A 324 7.01 -15.17 -5.79
N LYS A 325 5.79 -15.22 -6.35
CA LYS A 325 5.49 -14.91 -7.76
C LYS A 325 4.52 -13.76 -7.92
N ILE A 326 4.65 -13.00 -9.00
CA ILE A 326 3.59 -12.10 -9.47
C ILE A 326 2.57 -12.94 -10.25
N LYS A 327 1.34 -13.06 -9.73
CA LYS A 327 0.27 -13.84 -10.35
C LYS A 327 -0.48 -13.05 -11.40
N THR A 328 -0.70 -11.76 -11.16
CA THR A 328 -1.48 -10.90 -12.03
C THR A 328 -1.18 -9.43 -11.76
N VAL A 329 -1.50 -8.59 -12.72
CA VAL A 329 -1.34 -7.13 -12.65
C VAL A 329 -2.69 -6.46 -12.90
N LEU A 330 -2.96 -5.36 -12.22
CA LEU A 330 -4.11 -4.49 -12.45
C LEU A 330 -3.60 -3.06 -12.70
N ASN A 331 -4.14 -2.41 -13.72
CA ASN A 331 -3.79 -1.03 -14.06
C ASN A 331 -5.04 -0.16 -13.87
N ARG A 332 -4.91 0.95 -13.13
CA ARG A 332 -6.02 1.86 -12.86
C ARG A 332 -6.50 2.58 -14.12
N LYS A 333 -5.58 2.95 -15.01
CA LYS A 333 -5.88 3.71 -16.24
C LYS A 333 -6.72 4.96 -15.91
N GLN A 334 -7.92 5.07 -16.49
CA GLN A 334 -8.84 6.20 -16.32
C GLN A 334 -9.93 5.94 -15.27
N GLU A 335 -9.84 4.85 -14.50
CA GLU A 335 -10.84 4.52 -13.49
C GLU A 335 -10.79 5.48 -12.29
N SER A 336 -11.96 5.82 -11.77
CA SER A 336 -12.08 6.51 -10.49
C SER A 336 -11.46 5.66 -9.37
N ARG A 337 -11.10 6.29 -8.25
CA ARG A 337 -10.51 5.56 -7.11
C ARG A 337 -11.48 4.47 -6.62
N GLN A 338 -12.77 4.77 -6.67
CA GLN A 338 -13.83 3.85 -6.25
C GLN A 338 -13.91 2.65 -7.18
N ALA A 339 -13.95 2.87 -8.50
CA ALA A 339 -13.97 1.77 -9.47
C ALA A 339 -12.71 0.91 -9.35
N PHE A 340 -11.54 1.53 -9.20
CA PHE A 340 -10.29 0.81 -9.04
C PHE A 340 -10.24 -0.02 -7.74
N PHE A 341 -10.76 0.53 -6.64
CA PHE A 341 -10.91 -0.19 -5.38
C PHE A 341 -11.77 -1.45 -5.55
N SER A 342 -12.89 -1.36 -6.28
CA SER A 342 -13.73 -2.52 -6.64
C SER A 342 -12.95 -3.55 -7.46
N SER A 343 -12.23 -3.10 -8.49
CA SER A 343 -11.41 -3.97 -9.34
C SER A 343 -10.33 -4.71 -8.55
N ILE A 344 -9.72 -4.06 -7.55
CA ILE A 344 -8.75 -4.70 -6.64
C ILE A 344 -9.44 -5.78 -5.80
N LEU A 345 -10.59 -5.47 -5.21
CA LEU A 345 -11.36 -6.42 -4.39
C LEU A 345 -11.72 -7.69 -5.16
N GLU A 346 -12.28 -7.53 -6.36
CA GLU A 346 -12.64 -8.65 -7.23
C GLU A 346 -11.42 -9.50 -7.59
N LYS A 347 -10.29 -8.84 -7.88
CA LYS A 347 -9.05 -9.55 -8.19
C LYS A 347 -8.49 -10.32 -7.00
N MET A 348 -8.59 -9.77 -5.79
CA MET A 348 -8.20 -10.48 -4.57
C MET A 348 -9.10 -11.68 -4.31
N ALA A 349 -10.41 -11.55 -4.50
CA ALA A 349 -11.36 -12.65 -4.38
C ALA A 349 -10.98 -13.81 -5.32
N TRP A 350 -10.71 -13.49 -6.59
CA TRP A 350 -10.29 -14.47 -7.59
C TRP A 350 -8.99 -15.20 -7.21
N ILE A 351 -8.00 -14.50 -6.66
CA ILE A 351 -6.72 -15.10 -6.20
C ILE A 351 -6.94 -16.04 -4.99
N ALA A 352 -7.90 -15.70 -4.12
CA ALA A 352 -8.26 -16.51 -2.96
C ALA A 352 -9.10 -17.74 -3.35
N GLU A 353 -10.00 -17.63 -4.33
CA GLU A 353 -10.80 -18.77 -4.80
C GLU A 353 -9.94 -19.84 -5.51
N ASP A 354 -8.87 -19.43 -6.19
CA ASP A 354 -7.86 -20.33 -6.75
C ASP A 354 -7.19 -21.21 -5.65
N GLU A 355 -7.30 -20.85 -4.36
CA GLU A 355 -6.87 -21.70 -3.22
C GLU A 355 -7.79 -22.89 -2.98
N ASN A 356 -9.09 -22.74 -3.23
CA ASN A 356 -10.10 -23.74 -2.88
C ASN A 356 -10.31 -24.80 -3.97
N HIS A 357 -9.77 -24.59 -5.18
CA HIS A 357 -9.85 -25.55 -6.29
C HIS A 357 -8.64 -26.48 -6.40
N VAL A 358 -7.68 -26.38 -5.47
CA VAL A 358 -6.52 -27.27 -5.37
C VAL A 358 -6.54 -28.03 -4.04
N LEU A 359 -7.60 -28.81 -3.80
CA LEU A 359 -7.64 -29.87 -2.77
C LEU A 359 -8.39 -31.10 -3.28
#